data_AF-A0A5P9NS03-F1
#
_entry.id   AF-A0A5P9NS03-F1
#
_cell.length_a   1.000
_cell.length_b   1.000
_cell.length_c   1.000
_cell.angle_alpha   90.00
_cell.angle_beta   90.00
_cell.angle_gamma   90.00
#
_symmetry.space_group_name_H-M   'P 1'
#
loop_
_entity.id
_entity.type
_entity.pdbx_description
1 polymer ?
#
loop_
_entity_poly.entity_id
_entity_poly.type
_entity_poly.pdbx_seq_one_letter_code
_entity_poly.pdbx_strand_id
1 'polypeptide(L)'
;NGGREYVEDYTFSSEVRVSTLDCSSFTNPYQMLEYAKMRLAEYSKPRVSYVLSAMDLSALTGYEHEAWKLGDIVTVDDKELGLLVKTRVVRRQYNLQEPWKTVIELSTKLRELGDSSAQWDKAADALSSAELVNRQEIKDMVPFNHLRNSRADDGFAYWVNSGFEVDTENGVSGTASFKAVGVPGMTKSLSQTVYPATRKSYTFSAQIASENLEKGENGQVGVEIVIEYEDGTTETRFIDLI
;
A
#
# COMPACT_ATOMS: atom_id res chain seq x y z
N ASN A 1 -44.86 20.66 -0.94
CA ASN A 1 -44.14 21.39 -2.01
C ASN A 1 -45.08 21.70 -3.18
N GLY A 2 -46.19 22.41 -2.95
CA GLY A 2 -47.16 22.72 -4.02
C GLY A 2 -47.68 21.52 -4.84
N GLY A 3 -47.79 20.33 -4.23
CA GLY A 3 -48.19 19.09 -4.91
C GLY A 3 -47.06 18.32 -5.63
N ARG A 4 -45.81 18.82 -5.62
CA ARG A 4 -44.66 18.12 -6.20
C ARG A 4 -44.02 17.16 -5.20
N GLU A 5 -43.58 16.00 -5.70
CA GLU A 5 -42.94 14.94 -4.91
C GLU A 5 -41.43 15.13 -4.69
N TYR A 6 -40.81 16.09 -5.38
CA TYR A 6 -39.37 16.36 -5.32
C TYR A 6 -39.07 17.76 -4.78
N VAL A 7 -37.84 18.00 -4.35
CA VAL A 7 -37.32 19.33 -3.99
C VAL A 7 -36.09 19.60 -4.88
N GLU A 8 -35.94 20.82 -5.36
CA GLU A 8 -34.85 21.22 -6.27
C GLU A 8 -34.17 22.50 -5.78
N ASP A 9 -32.85 22.59 -6.02
CA ASP A 9 -32.01 23.73 -5.65
C ASP A 9 -30.95 23.92 -6.74
N TYR A 10 -30.96 25.09 -7.38
CA TYR A 10 -30.03 25.48 -8.45
C TYR A 10 -29.09 26.61 -8.01
N THR A 11 -28.97 26.86 -6.70
CA THR A 11 -28.19 27.98 -6.15
C THR A 11 -26.70 27.87 -6.51
N PHE A 12 -26.16 26.65 -6.61
CA PHE A 12 -24.72 26.42 -6.79
C PHE A 12 -24.31 25.90 -8.19
N SER A 13 -25.22 25.26 -8.93
CA SER A 13 -24.95 24.72 -10.27
C SER A 13 -26.25 24.58 -11.08
N SER A 14 -26.14 24.71 -12.40
CA SER A 14 -27.22 24.42 -13.35
C SER A 14 -27.29 22.95 -13.79
N GLU A 15 -26.33 22.12 -13.37
CA GLU A 15 -26.31 20.68 -13.66
C GLU A 15 -27.37 19.95 -12.81
N VAL A 16 -28.27 19.22 -13.48
CA VAL A 16 -29.34 18.47 -12.81
C VAL A 16 -28.81 17.12 -12.34
N ARG A 17 -28.75 16.92 -11.01
CA ARG A 17 -28.47 15.62 -10.39
C ARG A 17 -29.66 15.17 -9.57
N VAL A 18 -30.10 13.93 -9.79
CA VAL A 18 -31.26 13.34 -9.14
C VAL A 18 -30.80 12.31 -8.11
N SER A 19 -31.34 12.39 -6.89
CA SER A 19 -31.11 11.42 -5.82
C SER A 19 -32.42 11.13 -5.11
N THR A 20 -32.60 9.89 -4.67
CA THR A 20 -33.77 9.43 -3.92
C THR A 20 -33.43 9.33 -2.44
N LEU A 21 -34.26 9.94 -1.59
CA LEU A 21 -34.09 9.90 -0.14
C LEU A 21 -35.17 8.99 0.46
N ASP A 22 -34.77 8.03 1.29
CA ASP A 22 -35.72 7.19 2.03
C ASP A 22 -36.30 7.98 3.21
N CYS A 23 -37.60 8.26 3.14
CA CYS A 23 -38.37 8.97 4.15
C CYS A 23 -39.46 8.06 4.78
N SER A 24 -39.33 6.73 4.67
CA SER A 24 -40.31 5.76 5.18
C SER A 24 -40.59 5.87 6.69
N SER A 25 -39.69 6.47 7.45
CA SER A 25 -39.82 6.72 8.89
C SER A 25 -40.69 7.94 9.24
N PHE A 26 -41.03 8.80 8.29
CA PHE A 26 -41.83 10.01 8.55
C PHE A 26 -43.31 9.75 8.32
N THR A 27 -44.13 10.03 9.35
CA THR A 27 -45.60 9.96 9.25
C THR A 27 -46.23 11.30 8.87
N ASN A 28 -45.51 12.42 9.08
CA ASN A 28 -46.00 13.78 8.82
C ASN A 28 -45.35 14.37 7.55
N PRO A 29 -46.13 14.74 6.52
CA PRO A 29 -45.62 15.35 5.28
C PRO A 29 -44.82 16.64 5.47
N TYR A 30 -45.11 17.44 6.51
CA TYR A 30 -44.40 18.69 6.77
C TYR A 30 -42.97 18.42 7.29
N GLN A 31 -42.81 17.45 8.18
CA GLN A 31 -41.51 17.03 8.71
C GLN A 31 -40.66 16.39 7.63
N MET A 32 -41.28 15.58 6.75
CA MET A 32 -40.63 15.02 5.57
C MET A 32 -40.08 16.12 4.65
N LEU A 33 -40.86 17.18 4.43
CA LEU A 33 -40.44 18.31 3.59
C LEU A 33 -39.28 19.10 4.22
N GLU A 34 -39.30 19.33 5.53
CA GLU A 34 -38.19 19.98 6.23
C GLU A 34 -36.91 19.13 6.16
N TYR A 35 -37.02 17.82 6.39
CA TYR A 35 -35.89 16.90 6.28
C TYR A 35 -35.30 16.86 4.86
N ALA A 36 -36.15 16.78 3.84
CA ALA A 36 -35.72 16.80 2.44
C ALA A 36 -35.01 18.11 2.08
N LYS A 37 -35.51 19.26 2.56
CA LYS A 37 -34.84 20.56 2.37
C LYS A 37 -33.49 20.63 3.08
N MET A 38 -33.39 20.12 4.29
CA MET A 38 -32.13 20.08 5.04
C MET A 38 -31.08 19.24 4.30
N ARG A 39 -31.45 18.05 3.82
CA ARG A 39 -30.55 17.18 3.04
C ARG A 39 -30.18 17.80 1.70
N LEU A 40 -31.14 18.41 1.00
CA LEU A 40 -30.86 19.09 -0.26
C LEU A 40 -29.86 20.23 -0.07
N ALA A 41 -29.97 21.00 1.01
CA ALA A 41 -29.00 22.06 1.33
C ALA A 41 -27.58 21.54 1.65
N GLU A 42 -27.45 20.27 2.08
CA GLU A 42 -26.15 19.61 2.21
C GLU A 42 -25.62 19.11 0.87
N TYR A 43 -26.49 18.52 0.03
CA TYR A 43 -26.11 17.92 -1.25
C TYR A 43 -25.89 18.93 -2.38
N SER A 44 -26.60 20.06 -2.35
CA SER A 44 -26.48 21.12 -3.37
C SER A 44 -25.15 21.88 -3.26
N LYS A 45 -24.51 21.85 -2.08
CA LYS A 45 -23.20 22.46 -1.87
C LYS A 45 -22.13 21.69 -2.67
N PRO A 46 -21.27 22.40 -3.42
CA PRO A 46 -20.20 21.76 -4.15
C PRO A 46 -19.25 21.05 -3.19
N ARG A 47 -19.04 19.75 -3.41
CA ARG A 47 -18.05 18.95 -2.67
C ARG A 47 -16.68 19.25 -3.28
N VAL A 48 -15.94 20.17 -2.69
CA VAL A 48 -14.61 20.53 -3.19
C VAL A 48 -13.54 19.77 -2.43
N SER A 49 -12.71 19.03 -3.17
CA SER A 49 -11.48 18.42 -2.68
C SER A 49 -10.31 19.21 -3.26
N TYR A 50 -9.39 19.66 -2.40
CA TYR A 50 -8.26 20.48 -2.80
C TYR A 50 -6.97 19.70 -2.60
N VAL A 51 -6.20 19.56 -3.66
CA VAL A 51 -4.80 19.13 -3.56
C VAL A 51 -3.99 20.40 -3.55
N LEU A 52 -3.28 20.68 -2.45
CA LEU A 52 -2.49 21.91 -2.33
C LEU A 52 -1.07 21.54 -1.90
N SER A 53 -0.10 22.10 -2.61
CA SER A 53 1.28 22.04 -2.17
C SER A 53 1.46 23.09 -1.09
N ALA A 54 1.81 22.68 0.13
CA ALA A 54 1.96 23.60 1.25
C ALA A 54 3.31 23.35 1.92
N MET A 55 4.04 24.44 2.14
CA MET A 55 5.32 24.40 2.83
C MET A 55 5.11 24.10 4.31
N ASP A 56 5.87 23.14 4.85
CA ASP A 56 5.92 22.89 6.29
C ASP A 56 6.76 23.99 6.96
N LEU A 57 6.08 24.91 7.65
CA LEU A 57 6.70 26.01 8.38
C LEU A 57 7.19 25.60 9.78
N SER A 58 6.84 24.41 10.27
CA SER A 58 7.28 23.93 11.59
C SER A 58 8.80 23.74 11.68
N ALA A 59 9.48 23.58 10.54
CA ALA A 59 10.93 23.52 10.43
C ALA A 59 11.61 24.90 10.54
N LEU A 60 10.87 26.00 10.49
CA LEU A 60 11.39 27.35 10.59
C LEU A 60 11.31 27.87 12.03
N THR A 61 12.39 28.50 12.51
CA THR A 61 12.46 29.05 13.87
C THR A 61 11.36 30.08 14.11
N GLY A 62 10.53 29.87 15.13
CA GLY A 62 9.42 30.76 15.50
C GLY A 62 8.03 30.31 15.01
N TYR A 63 7.96 29.33 14.10
CA TYR A 63 6.71 28.76 13.57
C TYR A 63 6.49 27.30 14.02
N GLU A 64 7.15 26.88 15.11
CA GLU A 64 7.06 25.51 15.65
C GLU A 64 5.62 25.10 16.01
N HIS A 65 4.74 26.07 16.26
CA HIS A 65 3.33 25.85 16.58
C HIS A 65 2.46 25.61 15.34
N GLU A 66 2.98 25.84 14.12
CA GLU A 66 2.30 25.53 12.86
C GLU A 66 2.57 24.10 12.39
N ALA A 67 2.82 23.18 13.32
CA ALA A 67 2.91 21.76 13.02
C ALA A 67 1.52 21.15 12.79
N TRP A 68 1.41 20.32 11.77
CA TRP A 68 0.16 19.64 11.40
C TRP A 68 0.39 18.16 11.17
N LYS A 69 -0.61 17.35 11.56
CA LYS A 69 -0.62 15.89 11.45
C LYS A 69 -1.75 15.43 10.54
N LEU A 70 -1.66 14.17 10.12
CA LEU A 70 -2.75 13.51 9.40
C LEU A 70 -4.00 13.52 10.28
N GLY A 71 -5.12 14.03 9.76
CA GLY A 71 -6.39 14.14 10.48
C GLY A 71 -6.66 15.49 11.15
N ASP A 72 -5.66 16.38 11.24
CA ASP A 72 -5.85 17.72 11.81
C ASP A 72 -6.77 18.58 10.93
N ILE A 73 -7.50 19.49 11.56
CA ILE A 73 -8.34 20.48 10.86
C ILE A 73 -7.53 21.74 10.66
N VAL A 74 -7.30 22.09 9.41
CA VAL A 74 -6.57 23.29 8.99
C VAL A 74 -7.53 24.30 8.36
N THR A 75 -7.24 25.59 8.53
CA THR A 75 -7.99 26.67 7.87
C THR A 75 -7.21 27.07 6.63
N VAL A 76 -7.85 26.95 5.47
CA VAL A 76 -7.30 27.36 4.18
C VAL A 76 -7.88 28.72 3.85
N ASP A 77 -7.01 29.72 3.68
CA ASP A 77 -7.34 31.05 3.18
C ASP A 77 -6.77 31.20 1.77
N ASP A 78 -7.62 31.06 0.77
CA ASP A 78 -7.27 31.29 -0.63
C ASP A 78 -7.78 32.68 -1.03
N LYS A 79 -6.86 33.64 -1.12
CA LYS A 79 -7.16 35.03 -1.46
C LYS A 79 -7.51 35.26 -2.92
N GLU A 80 -7.09 34.36 -3.81
CA GLU A 80 -7.35 34.46 -5.25
C GLU A 80 -8.78 34.01 -5.56
N LEU A 81 -9.24 32.94 -4.89
CA LEU A 81 -10.60 32.44 -4.99
C LEU A 81 -11.55 33.06 -3.95
N GLY A 82 -11.05 33.82 -2.98
CA GLY A 82 -11.83 34.42 -1.90
C GLY A 82 -12.44 33.39 -0.95
N LEU A 83 -11.75 32.27 -0.72
CA LEU A 83 -12.25 31.13 0.02
C LEU A 83 -11.57 31.02 1.38
N LEU A 84 -12.39 30.99 2.44
CA LEU A 84 -11.94 30.68 3.80
C LEU A 84 -12.64 29.39 4.27
N VAL A 85 -11.94 28.27 4.22
CA VAL A 85 -12.54 26.94 4.47
C VAL A 85 -11.75 26.16 5.52
N LYS A 86 -12.45 25.59 6.50
CA LYS A 86 -11.89 24.61 7.44
C LYS A 86 -11.96 23.22 6.82
N THR A 87 -10.81 22.59 6.61
CA THR A 87 -10.68 21.30 5.94
C THR A 87 -9.77 20.36 6.74
N ARG A 88 -9.87 19.05 6.49
CA ARG A 88 -9.05 18.06 7.19
C ARG A 88 -7.88 17.59 6.31
N VAL A 89 -6.72 17.38 6.93
CA VAL A 89 -5.56 16.76 6.29
C VAL A 89 -5.82 15.27 6.07
N VAL A 90 -5.92 14.83 4.82
CA VAL A 90 -6.25 13.44 4.46
C VAL A 90 -5.04 12.65 3.98
N ARG A 91 -4.06 13.33 3.39
CA ARG A 91 -2.80 12.72 2.95
C ARG A 91 -1.65 13.72 3.08
N ARG A 92 -0.47 13.18 3.37
CA ARG A 92 0.78 13.93 3.37
C ARG A 92 1.83 13.16 2.58
N GLN A 93 2.54 13.85 1.69
CA GLN A 93 3.77 13.36 1.07
C GLN A 93 4.93 14.25 1.54
N TYR A 94 5.64 13.75 2.54
CA TYR A 94 6.75 14.48 3.17
C TYR A 94 8.04 14.28 2.37
N ASN A 95 8.68 15.39 1.98
CA ASN A 95 9.98 15.35 1.32
C ASN A 95 11.08 15.59 2.37
N LEU A 96 11.90 14.57 2.63
CA LEU A 96 12.97 14.65 3.64
C LEU A 96 14.13 15.57 3.23
N GLN A 97 14.39 15.73 1.93
CA GLN A 97 15.50 16.56 1.44
C GLN A 97 15.09 18.01 1.29
N GLU A 98 13.85 18.25 0.87
CA GLU A 98 13.31 19.59 0.65
C GLU A 98 11.97 19.72 1.40
N PRO A 99 11.98 19.97 2.73
CA PRO A 99 10.76 20.04 3.54
C PRO A 99 9.72 21.04 3.01
N TRP A 100 10.19 22.09 2.32
CA TRP A 100 9.35 23.10 1.68
C TRP A 100 8.56 22.62 0.46
N LYS A 101 8.91 21.45 -0.12
CA LYS A 101 8.16 20.81 -1.22
C LYS A 101 7.18 19.72 -0.73
N THR A 102 6.81 19.75 0.54
CA THR A 102 5.82 18.82 1.07
C THR A 102 4.47 19.07 0.40
N VAL A 103 3.79 18.00 0.00
CA VAL A 103 2.46 18.08 -0.62
C VAL A 103 1.43 17.58 0.37
N ILE A 104 0.35 18.35 0.55
CA ILE A 104 -0.75 18.02 1.44
C ILE A 104 -2.03 17.88 0.63
N GLU A 105 -2.77 16.81 0.89
CA GLU A 105 -4.11 16.66 0.34
C GLU A 105 -5.12 17.01 1.42
N LEU A 106 -5.95 18.02 1.15
CA LEU A 106 -7.02 18.44 2.04
C LEU A 106 -8.37 18.08 1.44
N SER A 107 -9.20 17.42 2.24
CA SER A 107 -10.57 17.11 1.82
C SER A 107 -11.57 17.60 2.85
N THR A 108 -12.68 18.10 2.33
CA THR A 108 -13.91 18.35 3.10
C THR A 108 -14.73 17.08 3.28
N LYS A 109 -14.40 16.00 2.55
CA LYS A 109 -15.12 14.72 2.63
C LYS A 109 -14.67 13.94 3.86
N LEU A 110 -15.60 13.64 4.77
CA LEU A 110 -15.41 12.51 5.68
C LEU A 110 -15.30 11.26 4.81
N ARG A 111 -14.13 10.62 4.79
CA ARG A 111 -13.95 9.35 4.11
C ARG A 111 -14.75 8.29 4.86
N GLU A 112 -15.95 8.01 4.40
CA GLU A 112 -16.74 6.87 4.88
C GLU A 112 -16.07 5.59 4.37
N LEU A 113 -16.08 4.51 5.16
CA LEU A 113 -15.38 3.25 4.84
C LEU A 113 -15.74 2.69 3.44
N GLY A 114 -16.95 2.97 2.94
CA GLY A 114 -17.41 2.59 1.60
C GLY A 114 -16.84 3.43 0.45
N ASP A 115 -16.29 4.61 0.72
CA ASP A 115 -15.78 5.52 -0.31
C ASP A 115 -14.42 5.10 -0.86
N SER A 116 -13.74 4.19 -0.15
CA SER A 116 -12.56 3.47 -0.64
C SER A 116 -12.90 2.70 -1.92
N SER A 117 -14.07 2.04 -1.98
CA SER A 117 -14.48 1.18 -3.09
C SER A 117 -14.67 1.94 -4.42
N ALA A 118 -15.19 3.17 -4.40
CA ALA A 118 -15.42 3.94 -5.61
C ALA A 118 -14.12 4.41 -6.30
N GLN A 119 -13.03 4.56 -5.53
CA GLN A 119 -11.69 4.78 -6.08
C GLN A 119 -11.08 3.49 -6.64
N TRP A 120 -11.41 2.33 -6.06
CA TRP A 120 -11.08 1.02 -6.62
C TRP A 120 -11.86 0.75 -7.92
N ASP A 121 -13.13 1.14 -8.04
CA ASP A 121 -13.93 0.94 -9.26
C ASP A 121 -13.42 1.78 -10.44
N LYS A 122 -13.07 3.06 -10.22
CA LYS A 122 -12.46 3.88 -11.28
C LYS A 122 -11.04 3.45 -11.64
N ALA A 123 -10.28 2.93 -10.67
CA ALA A 123 -8.99 2.31 -10.93
C ALA A 123 -9.15 0.96 -11.64
N ALA A 124 -10.20 0.19 -11.34
CA ALA A 124 -10.50 -1.10 -11.95
C ALA A 124 -10.95 -0.93 -13.41
N ASP A 125 -11.74 0.10 -13.74
CA ASP A 125 -12.08 0.40 -15.14
C ASP A 125 -10.83 0.79 -15.95
N ALA A 126 -9.91 1.57 -15.38
CA ALA A 126 -8.62 1.88 -16.02
C ALA A 126 -7.68 0.66 -16.08
N LEU A 127 -7.80 -0.28 -15.14
CA LEU A 127 -7.03 -1.52 -15.07
C LEU A 127 -7.61 -2.63 -15.97
N SER A 128 -8.91 -2.58 -16.29
CA SER A 128 -9.58 -3.50 -17.22
C SER A 128 -9.06 -3.33 -18.66
N SER A 129 -8.69 -2.12 -19.04
CA SER A 129 -7.97 -1.84 -20.30
C SER A 129 -6.50 -2.25 -20.27
N ALA A 130 -5.96 -2.63 -19.12
CA ALA A 130 -4.61 -3.16 -18.94
C ALA A 130 -4.60 -4.68 -18.68
N GLU A 131 -5.75 -5.37 -18.85
CA GLU A 131 -5.93 -6.80 -18.56
C GLU A 131 -5.34 -7.67 -19.69
N LEU A 132 -4.01 -7.65 -19.81
CA LEU A 132 -3.20 -8.77 -20.31
C LEU A 132 -2.05 -9.14 -19.36
N VAL A 133 -2.05 -8.61 -18.13
CA VAL A 133 -1.07 -8.99 -17.11
C VAL A 133 -1.76 -9.89 -16.09
N ASN A 134 -1.41 -11.18 -16.17
CA ASN A 134 -2.03 -12.28 -15.45
C ASN A 134 -2.09 -11.99 -13.94
N ARG A 135 -3.26 -12.18 -13.33
CA ARG A 135 -3.59 -11.90 -11.91
C ARG A 135 -2.67 -12.64 -10.91
N GLN A 136 -1.88 -13.61 -11.39
CA GLN A 136 -0.82 -14.28 -10.67
C GLN A 136 0.38 -13.35 -10.36
N GLU A 137 0.73 -12.43 -11.27
CA GLU A 137 1.90 -11.53 -11.14
C GLU A 137 1.67 -10.41 -10.10
N ILE A 138 0.42 -10.04 -9.86
CA ILE A 138 0.05 -9.05 -8.83
C ILE A 138 0.18 -9.64 -7.42
N LYS A 139 0.10 -10.97 -7.26
CA LYS A 139 0.32 -11.65 -5.98
C LYS A 139 1.81 -11.76 -5.64
N ASP A 140 2.68 -11.71 -6.65
CA ASP A 140 4.14 -11.61 -6.51
C ASP A 140 4.63 -10.18 -6.27
N MET A 141 3.74 -9.18 -6.32
CA MET A 141 4.00 -7.78 -5.95
C MET A 141 4.01 -7.56 -4.42
N VAL A 142 4.60 -8.49 -3.65
CA VAL A 142 5.09 -8.16 -2.30
C VAL A 142 6.38 -7.36 -2.51
N PRO A 143 6.46 -6.07 -2.10
CA PRO A 143 7.49 -5.14 -2.59
C PRO A 143 8.95 -5.47 -2.23
N PHE A 144 9.18 -6.56 -1.50
CA PHE A 144 10.44 -6.87 -0.84
C PHE A 144 11.05 -8.22 -1.18
N ASN A 145 10.39 -9.09 -1.97
CA ASN A 145 10.93 -10.42 -2.24
C ASN A 145 10.98 -10.73 -3.74
N HIS A 146 12.19 -10.68 -4.30
CA HIS A 146 12.46 -11.13 -5.67
C HIS A 146 12.81 -12.61 -5.74
N LEU A 147 13.14 -13.23 -4.60
CA LEU A 147 13.34 -14.67 -4.54
C LEU A 147 11.96 -15.34 -4.59
N ARG A 148 11.67 -15.99 -5.71
CA ARG A 148 10.40 -16.70 -5.89
C ARG A 148 10.38 -17.87 -4.92
N ASN A 149 9.25 -18.04 -4.22
CA ASN A 149 9.04 -19.15 -3.30
C ASN A 149 10.18 -19.28 -2.25
N SER A 150 10.66 -18.16 -1.70
CA SER A 150 11.73 -18.18 -0.68
C SER A 150 11.31 -18.80 0.65
N ARG A 151 10.01 -19.03 0.85
CA ARG A 151 9.40 -19.60 2.06
C ARG A 151 9.11 -21.10 1.93
N ALA A 152 9.50 -21.72 0.81
CA ALA A 152 9.22 -23.13 0.50
C ALA A 152 7.72 -23.54 0.51
N ASP A 153 6.78 -22.57 0.55
CA ASP A 153 5.33 -22.83 0.57
C ASP A 153 4.85 -23.55 -0.69
N ASP A 154 5.52 -23.32 -1.83
CA ASP A 154 5.27 -23.98 -3.11
C ASP A 154 6.35 -25.04 -3.41
N GLY A 155 6.89 -25.65 -2.36
CA GLY A 155 7.94 -26.66 -2.42
C GLY A 155 9.22 -26.16 -3.12
N PHE A 156 9.64 -26.84 -4.19
CA PHE A 156 10.82 -26.46 -5.01
C PHE A 156 10.46 -25.70 -6.29
N ALA A 157 9.22 -25.23 -6.44
CA ALA A 157 8.87 -24.40 -7.58
C ALA A 157 9.85 -23.21 -7.66
N TYR A 158 10.37 -22.96 -8.87
CA TYR A 158 11.34 -21.91 -9.19
C TYR A 158 12.76 -22.11 -8.63
N TRP A 159 13.07 -23.28 -8.05
CA TRP A 159 14.41 -23.62 -7.56
C TRP A 159 14.96 -24.85 -8.28
N VAL A 160 16.25 -24.80 -8.62
CA VAL A 160 17.02 -25.99 -9.00
C VAL A 160 17.59 -26.57 -7.72
N ASN A 161 17.07 -27.75 -7.34
CA ASN A 161 17.40 -28.43 -6.10
C ASN A 161 18.43 -29.54 -6.31
N SER A 162 19.47 -29.54 -5.49
CA SER A 162 20.41 -30.64 -5.30
C SER A 162 20.43 -31.05 -3.81
N GLY A 163 19.52 -31.97 -3.44
CA GLY A 163 19.55 -32.68 -2.16
C GLY A 163 18.87 -32.00 -0.96
N PHE A 164 18.17 -30.87 -1.16
CA PHE A 164 17.29 -30.27 -0.16
C PHE A 164 15.94 -30.97 -0.12
N GLU A 165 15.27 -30.88 1.03
CA GLU A 165 13.91 -31.33 1.32
C GLU A 165 13.07 -30.15 1.80
N VAL A 166 11.74 -30.26 1.70
CA VAL A 166 10.80 -29.24 2.20
C VAL A 166 10.29 -29.71 3.55
N ASP A 167 10.48 -28.89 4.57
CA ASP A 167 9.98 -29.12 5.93
C ASP A 167 8.74 -28.23 6.14
N THR A 168 7.58 -28.85 6.34
CA THR A 168 6.29 -28.14 6.54
C THR A 168 5.98 -27.85 8.01
N GLU A 169 6.84 -28.24 8.94
CA GLU A 169 6.62 -28.06 10.38
C GLU A 169 7.42 -26.89 10.95
N ASN A 170 8.61 -26.64 10.41
CA ASN A 170 9.57 -25.67 10.94
C ASN A 170 9.70 -24.38 10.10
N GLY A 171 8.61 -23.92 9.49
CA GLY A 171 8.57 -22.66 8.75
C GLY A 171 8.52 -21.43 9.67
N VAL A 172 9.41 -20.45 9.50
CA VAL A 172 9.41 -19.21 10.30
C VAL A 172 8.71 -18.06 9.57
N SER A 173 9.07 -17.82 8.31
CA SER A 173 8.50 -16.73 7.50
C SER A 173 7.28 -17.17 6.67
N GLY A 174 7.01 -18.48 6.62
CA GLY A 174 5.90 -19.11 5.90
C GLY A 174 5.48 -20.43 6.56
N THR A 175 4.71 -21.24 5.83
CA THR A 175 4.20 -22.55 6.31
C THR A 175 5.20 -23.68 6.13
N ALA A 176 6.30 -23.44 5.41
CA ALA A 176 7.37 -24.40 5.20
C ALA A 176 8.76 -23.75 5.30
N SER A 177 9.80 -24.57 5.25
CA SER A 177 11.21 -24.16 5.14
C SER A 177 12.02 -25.16 4.31
N PHE A 178 13.17 -24.72 3.81
CA PHE A 178 14.11 -25.61 3.15
C PHE A 178 15.00 -26.29 4.18
N LYS A 179 15.04 -27.61 4.14
CA LYS A 179 15.84 -28.45 5.03
C LYS A 179 16.90 -29.20 4.24
N ALA A 180 18.12 -29.24 4.77
CA ALA A 180 19.18 -30.07 4.23
C ALA A 180 19.73 -30.94 5.35
N VAL A 181 19.71 -32.26 5.14
CA VAL A 181 20.42 -33.22 6.00
C VAL A 181 21.84 -33.39 5.47
N GLY A 182 22.84 -33.10 6.30
CA GLY A 182 24.25 -33.26 5.95
C GLY A 182 24.60 -34.73 5.69
N VAL A 183 25.32 -34.99 4.60
CA VAL A 183 25.84 -36.33 4.27
C VAL A 183 27.35 -36.20 4.05
N PRO A 184 28.19 -37.08 4.66
CA PRO A 184 29.63 -37.03 4.47
C PRO A 184 30.03 -37.09 2.98
N GLY A 185 30.87 -36.15 2.55
CA GLY A 185 31.39 -36.11 1.17
C GLY A 185 30.42 -35.61 0.10
N MET A 186 29.24 -35.10 0.46
CA MET A 186 28.28 -34.54 -0.49
C MET A 186 28.00 -33.06 -0.22
N THR A 187 28.09 -32.25 -1.28
CA THR A 187 27.61 -30.86 -1.26
C THR A 187 26.18 -30.81 -1.77
N LYS A 188 25.29 -30.18 -1.01
CA LYS A 188 23.92 -29.90 -1.40
C LYS A 188 23.80 -28.44 -1.81
N SER A 189 23.09 -28.16 -2.89
CA SER A 189 22.92 -26.80 -3.40
C SER A 189 21.47 -26.52 -3.78
N LEU A 190 21.09 -25.27 -3.67
CA LEU A 190 19.79 -24.76 -4.08
C LEU A 190 20.03 -23.45 -4.83
N SER A 191 19.62 -23.38 -6.09
CA SER A 191 19.89 -22.20 -6.94
C SER A 191 18.63 -21.71 -7.66
N GLN A 192 18.51 -20.40 -7.80
CA GLN A 192 17.42 -19.75 -8.54
C GLN A 192 17.99 -18.58 -9.32
N THR A 193 17.53 -18.44 -10.56
CA THR A 193 17.80 -17.25 -11.38
C THR A 193 16.63 -16.30 -11.28
N VAL A 194 16.89 -15.06 -10.87
CA VAL A 194 15.88 -14.03 -10.69
C VAL A 194 15.90 -13.08 -11.89
N TYR A 195 14.78 -12.98 -12.61
CA TYR A 195 14.59 -12.04 -13.73
C TYR A 195 13.16 -11.48 -13.73
N PRO A 196 12.94 -10.16 -13.98
CA PRO A 196 13.92 -9.12 -14.31
C PRO A 196 14.59 -8.46 -13.09
N ALA A 197 15.90 -8.22 -13.18
CA ALA A 197 16.69 -7.53 -12.15
C ALA A 197 16.69 -6.00 -12.38
N THR A 198 15.63 -5.31 -11.97
CA THR A 198 15.49 -3.85 -12.20
C THR A 198 16.09 -2.98 -11.10
N ARG A 199 16.67 -3.57 -10.05
CA ARG A 199 17.16 -2.85 -8.86
C ARG A 199 18.68 -2.79 -8.83
N LYS A 200 19.20 -1.69 -8.29
CA LYS A 200 20.65 -1.50 -8.07
C LYS A 200 21.13 -2.10 -6.74
N SER A 201 20.23 -2.48 -5.84
CA SER A 201 20.55 -3.04 -4.54
C SER A 201 19.60 -4.19 -4.19
N TYR A 202 20.17 -5.23 -3.59
CA TYR A 202 19.48 -6.43 -3.14
C TYR A 202 19.85 -6.71 -1.68
N THR A 203 18.87 -7.09 -0.88
CA THR A 203 19.07 -7.53 0.50
C THR A 203 18.73 -9.00 0.56
N PHE A 204 19.73 -9.83 0.89
CA PHE A 204 19.51 -11.23 1.24
C PHE A 204 19.37 -11.34 2.76
N SER A 205 18.28 -11.94 3.22
CA SER A 205 18.04 -12.23 4.63
C SER A 205 17.58 -13.67 4.78
N ALA A 206 18.27 -14.44 5.62
CA ALA A 206 17.90 -15.80 5.95
C ALA A 206 18.02 -16.01 7.46
N GLN A 207 17.11 -16.80 8.02
CA GLN A 207 17.24 -17.37 9.35
C GLN A 207 17.63 -18.83 9.20
N ILE A 208 18.73 -19.22 9.83
CA ILE A 208 19.27 -20.57 9.74
C ILE A 208 19.11 -21.22 11.11
N ALA A 209 18.55 -22.42 11.12
CA ALA A 209 18.50 -23.29 12.29
C ALA A 209 19.30 -24.55 11.99
N SER A 210 20.02 -25.05 12.99
CA SER A 210 20.82 -26.26 12.90
C SER A 210 20.50 -27.17 14.08
N GLU A 211 20.29 -28.46 13.82
CA GLU A 211 20.07 -29.48 14.86
C GLU A 211 21.09 -30.60 14.70
N ASN A 212 21.70 -31.03 15.81
CA ASN A 212 22.66 -32.15 15.87
C ASN A 212 23.79 -32.06 14.82
N LEU A 213 24.31 -30.84 14.64
CA LEU A 213 25.35 -30.55 13.66
C LEU A 213 26.72 -30.96 14.23
N GLU A 214 27.32 -32.01 13.68
CA GLU A 214 28.64 -32.48 14.08
C GLU A 214 29.68 -32.18 13.01
N LYS A 215 30.74 -31.46 13.39
CA LYS A 215 31.87 -31.17 12.51
C LYS A 215 32.79 -32.38 12.43
N GLY A 216 33.03 -32.87 11.21
CA GLY A 216 34.10 -33.83 10.95
C GLY A 216 35.49 -33.21 11.13
N GLU A 217 36.53 -34.05 11.25
CA GLU A 217 37.91 -33.66 11.60
C GLU A 217 38.50 -32.53 10.70
N ASN A 218 38.02 -32.39 9.45
CA ASN A 218 38.33 -31.30 8.51
C ASN A 218 37.07 -30.68 7.86
N GLY A 219 35.89 -30.82 8.49
CA GLY A 219 34.64 -30.31 7.94
C GLY A 219 34.45 -28.81 8.18
N GLN A 220 33.99 -28.08 7.17
CA GLN A 220 33.38 -26.76 7.36
C GLN A 220 31.88 -26.94 7.38
N VAL A 221 31.19 -26.32 8.33
CA VAL A 221 29.72 -26.37 8.38
C VAL A 221 29.18 -24.95 8.37
N GLY A 222 28.64 -24.57 7.23
CA GLY A 222 28.13 -23.24 7.01
C GLY A 222 27.28 -23.17 5.76
N VAL A 223 26.66 -22.02 5.54
CA VAL A 223 25.92 -21.73 4.31
C VAL A 223 26.80 -20.83 3.45
N GLU A 224 27.14 -21.33 2.25
CA GLU A 224 27.77 -20.52 1.23
C GLU A 224 26.71 -19.91 0.32
N ILE A 225 26.73 -18.58 0.20
CA ILE A 225 25.86 -17.83 -0.68
C ILE A 225 26.71 -17.31 -1.83
N VAL A 226 26.37 -17.70 -3.05
CA VAL A 226 27.00 -17.22 -4.28
C VAL A 226 25.97 -16.40 -5.06
N ILE A 227 26.30 -15.15 -5.35
CA ILE A 227 25.50 -14.23 -6.15
C ILE A 227 26.24 -14.00 -7.46
N GLU A 228 25.62 -14.37 -8.58
CA GLU A 228 26.11 -14.11 -9.93
C GLU A 228 25.33 -12.94 -10.53
N TYR A 229 26.07 -11.93 -11.02
CA TYR A 229 25.52 -10.74 -11.65
C TYR A 229 25.45 -10.91 -13.18
N GLU A 230 24.66 -10.08 -13.86
CA GLU A 230 24.46 -10.14 -15.32
C GLU A 230 25.76 -9.90 -16.12
N ASP A 231 26.74 -9.21 -15.54
CA ASP A 231 28.06 -9.00 -16.13
C ASP A 231 29.01 -10.21 -15.96
N GLY A 232 28.52 -11.31 -15.37
CA GLY A 232 29.27 -12.54 -15.10
C GLY A 232 30.19 -12.46 -13.89
N THR A 233 30.14 -11.36 -13.12
CA THR A 233 30.87 -11.29 -11.85
C THR A 233 30.16 -12.08 -10.76
N THR A 234 30.93 -12.65 -9.83
CA THR A 234 30.41 -13.46 -8.72
C THR A 234 30.84 -12.90 -7.37
N GLU A 235 29.90 -12.77 -6.44
CA GLU A 235 30.18 -12.49 -5.04
C GLU A 235 29.85 -13.71 -4.17
N THR A 236 30.83 -14.16 -3.39
CA THR A 236 30.65 -15.30 -2.47
C THR A 236 30.72 -14.82 -1.03
N ARG A 237 29.76 -15.23 -0.22
CA ARG A 237 29.70 -14.98 1.22
C ARG A 237 29.49 -16.31 1.94
N PHE A 238 30.43 -16.66 2.80
CA PHE A 238 30.30 -17.84 3.66
C PHE A 238 29.80 -17.40 5.05
N ILE A 239 28.75 -18.05 5.53
CA ILE A 239 28.21 -17.87 6.88
C ILE A 239 28.52 -19.14 7.67
N ASP A 240 29.41 -19.00 8.66
CA ASP A 240 29.78 -20.11 9.55
C ASP A 240 28.64 -20.42 10.53
N LEU A 241 28.38 -21.71 10.77
CA LEU A 241 27.34 -22.17 11.70
C LEU A 241 27.93 -22.83 12.96
N ILE A 242 29.25 -23.10 12.99
CA ILE A 242 29.97 -23.65 14.16
C ILE A 242 31.30 -22.93 14.37
#